data_AF-C6H025-F1
#
_entry.id   AF-C6H025-F1
#
_cell.length_a   1.000
_cell.length_b   1.000
_cell.length_c   1.000
_cell.angle_alpha   90.00
_cell.angle_beta   90.00
_cell.angle_gamma   90.00
#
_symmetry.space_group_name_H-M   'P 1'
#
loop_
_entity.id
_entity.type
_entity.pdbx_description
1 polymer ?
#
loop_
_entity_poly.entity_id
_entity_poly.type
_entity_poly.pdbx_seq_one_letter_code
_entity_poly.pdbx_strand_id
1 'polypeptide(L)'
;VFGYTTAMATEQYPEVWVSNKAVLGAFIVGLLSELLIACYVLKDDEVEIVFKFNGMGDWVIYDTGDSGFFSEEAMGIAALYSYGTWLVIVTGWSLLIGVLVIMEVTRGN
;
A
#
# COMPACT_ATOMS: atom_id res chain seq x y z
N VAL A 1 12.85 -3.12 11.67
CA VAL A 1 13.81 -4.12 11.11
C VAL A 1 14.57 -3.55 9.93
N PHE A 2 13.88 -3.06 8.88
CA PHE A 2 14.52 -2.50 7.68
C PHE A 2 15.63 -1.47 7.95
N GLY A 3 15.36 -0.43 8.75
CA GLY A 3 16.36 0.58 9.10
C GLY A 3 17.60 0.05 9.82
N TYR A 4 17.45 -1.04 10.60
CA TYR A 4 18.56 -1.66 11.31
C TYR A 4 19.49 -2.43 10.36
N THR A 5 18.94 -3.10 9.35
CA THR A 5 19.75 -3.79 8.33
C THR A 5 20.37 -2.81 7.33
N THR A 6 19.68 -1.71 6.98
CA THR A 6 20.28 -0.67 6.14
C THR A 6 21.48 0.00 6.83
N ALA A 7 21.47 0.11 8.16
CA ALA A 7 22.61 0.63 8.92
C ALA A 7 23.90 -0.21 8.73
N MET A 8 23.75 -1.54 8.58
CA MET A 8 24.86 -2.48 8.36
C MET A 8 25.48 -2.37 6.96
N ALA A 9 24.79 -1.73 6.02
CA ALA A 9 25.23 -1.50 4.64
C ALA A 9 25.35 0.01 4.32
N THR A 10 25.68 0.83 5.32
CA THR A 10 25.84 2.27 5.11
C THR A 10 27.12 2.58 4.35
N GLU A 11 26.98 3.35 3.28
CA GLU A 11 28.10 3.86 2.49
C GLU A 11 28.58 5.21 3.07
N GLN A 12 29.86 5.56 2.82
CA GLN A 12 30.48 6.77 3.38
C GLN A 12 29.84 8.08 2.91
N TYR A 13 29.15 8.08 1.76
CA TYR A 13 28.44 9.23 1.21
C TYR A 13 27.06 8.81 0.67
N PRO A 14 26.00 8.82 1.50
CA PRO A 14 24.66 8.45 1.05
C PRO A 14 24.13 9.46 0.02
N GLU A 15 23.37 8.98 -0.96
CA GLU A 15 22.74 9.83 -1.95
C GLU A 15 21.75 10.81 -1.30
N VAL A 16 21.89 12.09 -1.63
CA VAL A 16 20.93 13.14 -1.27
C VAL A 16 19.92 13.30 -2.41
N TRP A 17 18.70 13.75 -2.09
CA TRP A 17 17.58 13.95 -3.03
C TRP A 17 17.93 14.64 -4.36
N VAL A 18 18.92 15.53 -4.36
CA VAL A 18 19.33 16.32 -5.55
C VAL A 18 20.66 15.83 -6.14
N SER A 19 21.36 14.93 -5.45
CA SER A 19 22.69 14.45 -5.88
C SER A 19 22.61 13.60 -7.15
N ASN A 20 21.57 12.76 -7.25
CA ASN A 20 21.43 11.81 -8.34
C ASN A 20 20.42 12.30 -9.39
N LYS A 21 20.87 12.36 -10.65
CA LYS A 21 20.02 12.70 -11.81
C LYS A 21 18.86 11.71 -12.00
N ALA A 22 19.06 10.44 -11.64
CA ALA A 22 18.00 9.43 -11.70
C ALA A 22 16.91 9.69 -10.64
N VAL A 23 17.29 10.06 -9.42
CA VAL A 23 16.34 10.39 -8.34
C VAL A 23 15.51 11.61 -8.71
N LEU A 24 16.17 12.68 -9.20
CA LEU A 24 15.49 13.88 -9.65
C LEU A 24 14.60 13.62 -10.88
N GLY A 25 15.04 12.78 -11.81
CA GLY A 25 14.25 12.34 -12.95
C GLY A 25 13.01 11.55 -12.55
N ALA A 26 13.14 10.58 -11.64
CA ALA A 26 12.02 9.80 -11.11
C ALA A 26 11.00 10.69 -10.39
N PHE A 27 11.48 11.67 -9.61
CA PHE A 27 10.61 12.65 -8.95
C PHE A 27 9.82 13.49 -9.97
N ILE A 28 10.46 14.03 -11.00
CA ILE A 28 9.79 14.82 -12.04
C ILE A 28 8.79 13.96 -12.83
N VAL A 29 9.15 12.72 -13.18
CA VAL A 29 8.24 11.80 -13.88
C VAL A 29 7.04 11.44 -13.01
N GLY A 30 7.25 11.18 -11.72
CA GLY A 30 6.17 10.95 -10.75
C GLY A 30 5.21 12.13 -10.70
N LEU A 31 5.74 13.35 -10.50
CA LEU A 31 4.96 14.57 -10.47
C LEU A 31 4.21 14.81 -11.79
N LEU A 32 4.87 14.59 -12.93
CA LEU A 32 4.22 14.72 -14.23
C LEU A 32 3.08 13.72 -14.39
N SER A 33 3.26 12.46 -13.95
CA SER A 33 2.22 11.43 -14.03
C SER A 33 0.99 11.77 -13.17
N GLU A 34 1.20 12.30 -11.96
CA GLU A 34 0.13 12.77 -11.08
C GLU A 34 -0.63 13.95 -11.71
N LEU A 35 0.09 14.94 -12.23
CA LEU A 35 -0.52 16.08 -12.91
C LEU A 35 -1.27 15.69 -14.18
N LEU A 36 -0.73 14.76 -14.97
CA LEU A 36 -1.41 14.26 -16.16
C LEU A 36 -2.72 13.58 -15.77
N ILE A 37 -2.70 12.66 -14.80
CA ILE A 37 -3.92 11.97 -14.33
C ILE A 37 -4.93 13.00 -13.77
N ALA A 38 -4.48 13.95 -12.96
CA ALA A 38 -5.35 15.01 -12.42
C ALA A 38 -5.96 15.87 -13.55
N CYS A 39 -5.17 16.26 -14.55
CA CYS A 39 -5.66 17.01 -15.70
C CYS A 39 -6.60 16.19 -16.60
N TYR A 40 -6.37 14.89 -16.78
CA TYR A 40 -7.28 13.99 -17.49
C TYR A 40 -8.63 13.89 -16.77
N VAL A 41 -8.61 13.64 -15.47
CA VAL A 41 -9.84 13.58 -14.64
C VAL A 41 -10.63 14.90 -14.68
N LEU A 42 -9.94 16.05 -14.74
CA LEU A 42 -10.59 17.36 -14.80
C LEU A 42 -11.06 17.78 -16.20
N LYS A 43 -10.47 17.23 -17.28
CA LYS A 43 -10.80 17.60 -18.66
C LYS A 43 -11.94 16.76 -19.25
N ASP A 44 -12.10 15.53 -18.78
CA ASP A 44 -13.12 14.64 -19.30
C ASP A 44 -14.45 14.81 -18.56
N ASP A 45 -15.24 15.78 -19.01
CA ASP A 45 -16.67 15.84 -18.72
C ASP A 45 -17.46 14.70 -19.42
N GLU A 46 -16.83 14.00 -20.37
CA GLU A 46 -17.51 13.04 -21.26
C GLU A 46 -16.72 11.74 -21.58
N VAL A 47 -15.61 11.44 -20.89
CA VAL A 47 -15.00 10.11 -21.06
C VAL A 47 -15.67 9.14 -20.09
N GLU A 48 -16.20 8.06 -20.67
CA GLU A 48 -16.93 6.93 -20.09
C GLU A 48 -16.11 6.12 -19.06
N ILE A 49 -15.32 6.79 -18.21
CA ILE A 49 -14.85 6.24 -16.95
C ILE A 49 -16.02 6.49 -15.99
N VAL A 50 -16.50 5.42 -15.34
CA VAL A 50 -17.68 5.32 -14.44
C VAL A 50 -17.74 6.37 -13.30
N PHE A 51 -16.79 7.29 -13.21
CA PHE A 51 -16.75 8.36 -12.26
C PHE A 51 -16.98 9.73 -12.90
N LYS A 52 -18.24 10.19 -12.90
CA LYS A 52 -18.59 11.61 -13.02
C LYS A 52 -18.08 12.39 -11.79
N PHE A 53 -16.79 12.70 -11.73
CA PHE A 53 -16.20 13.44 -10.61
C PHE A 53 -16.37 14.97 -10.68
N ASN A 54 -16.87 15.52 -11.79
CA ASN A 54 -16.89 16.99 -11.99
C ASN A 54 -17.95 17.74 -11.14
N GLY A 55 -18.76 17.04 -10.34
CA GLY A 55 -19.79 17.67 -9.51
C GLY A 55 -20.05 17.03 -8.15
N MET A 56 -19.32 15.97 -7.78
CA MET A 56 -19.56 15.20 -6.55
C MET A 56 -18.24 14.91 -5.83
N GLY A 57 -17.44 15.96 -5.60
CA GLY A 57 -16.13 15.84 -4.94
C GLY A 57 -16.19 15.50 -3.44
N ASP A 58 -17.37 15.58 -2.81
CA ASP A 58 -17.52 15.47 -1.36
C ASP A 58 -18.47 14.33 -0.92
N TRP A 59 -19.32 13.82 -1.82
CA TRP A 59 -20.44 12.92 -1.47
C TRP A 59 -20.35 11.56 -2.19
N VAL A 60 -19.17 10.94 -2.17
CA VAL A 60 -19.02 9.53 -2.56
C VAL A 60 -18.73 8.71 -1.30
N ILE A 61 -19.70 8.71 -0.38
CA ILE A 61 -19.86 7.61 0.56
C ILE A 61 -20.88 6.69 -0.11
N TYR A 62 -20.41 5.58 -0.68
CA TYR A 62 -21.32 4.53 -1.12
C TYR A 62 -21.92 3.91 0.13
N ASP A 63 -23.14 4.36 0.44
CA ASP A 63 -23.97 3.91 1.55
C ASP A 63 -23.37 4.20 2.94
N THR A 64 -23.93 5.17 3.66
CA THR A 64 -23.82 5.20 5.13
C THR A 64 -24.73 4.09 5.66
N GLY A 65 -24.32 2.85 5.39
CA GLY A 65 -25.04 1.63 5.68
C GLY A 65 -25.19 1.49 7.19
N ASP A 66 -26.40 1.77 7.64
CA ASP A 66 -26.99 1.54 8.94
C ASP A 66 -26.20 1.97 10.19
N SER A 67 -26.93 2.58 11.12
CA SER A 67 -26.51 2.87 12.49
C SER A 67 -26.30 1.59 13.33
N GLY A 68 -25.54 0.64 12.81
CA GLY A 68 -25.05 -0.54 13.52
C GLY A 68 -23.94 -0.12 14.48
N PHE A 69 -24.04 -0.54 15.74
CA PHE A 69 -23.10 -0.22 16.82
C PHE A 69 -21.65 -0.72 16.59
N PHE A 70 -21.39 -1.46 15.50
CA PHE A 70 -20.11 -2.08 15.21
C PHE A 70 -19.61 -1.68 13.83
N SER A 71 -18.33 -1.29 13.76
CA SER A 71 -17.62 -1.12 12.49
C SER A 71 -17.63 -2.44 11.73
N GLU A 72 -18.11 -2.41 10.49
CA GLU A 72 -18.16 -3.56 9.58
C GLU A 72 -16.77 -4.21 9.42
N GLU A 73 -15.72 -3.40 9.37
CA GLU A 73 -14.32 -3.84 9.30
C GLU A 73 -13.92 -4.70 10.51
N ALA A 74 -14.28 -4.25 11.73
CA ALA A 74 -13.97 -4.98 12.95
C ALA A 74 -14.71 -6.32 13.03
N MET A 75 -15.97 -6.36 12.58
CA MET A 75 -16.73 -7.59 12.49
C MET A 75 -16.16 -8.54 11.43
N GLY A 76 -15.71 -8.01 10.29
CA GLY A 76 -15.01 -8.77 9.25
C GLY A 76 -13.72 -9.41 9.75
N ILE A 77 -12.91 -8.69 10.54
CA ILE A 77 -11.71 -9.25 11.17
C ILE A 77 -12.07 -10.33 12.19
N ALA A 78 -13.13 -10.13 12.99
CA ALA A 78 -13.58 -11.14 13.93
C ALA A 78 -14.07 -12.42 13.23
N ALA A 79 -14.71 -12.29 12.07
CA ALA A 79 -15.16 -13.43 11.26
C ALA A 79 -14.00 -14.31 10.74
N LEU A 80 -12.77 -13.79 10.65
CA LEU A 80 -11.59 -14.61 10.32
C LEU A 80 -11.31 -15.68 11.37
N TYR A 81 -11.62 -15.42 12.64
CA TYR A 81 -11.39 -16.39 13.72
C TYR A 81 -12.52 -17.41 13.85
N SER A 82 -13.74 -17.10 13.41
CA SER A 82 -14.88 -18.03 13.43
C SER A 82 -14.99 -18.86 12.15
N TYR A 83 -15.05 -18.20 10.99
CA TYR A 83 -15.22 -18.84 9.68
C TYR A 83 -13.90 -19.06 8.95
N GLY A 84 -12.93 -18.16 9.15
CA GLY A 84 -11.64 -18.17 8.46
C GLY A 84 -10.57 -19.08 9.09
N THR A 85 -10.95 -20.14 9.80
CA THR A 85 -9.98 -21.02 10.51
C THR A 85 -8.89 -21.56 9.59
N TRP A 86 -9.22 -21.89 8.34
CA TRP A 86 -8.24 -22.29 7.33
C TRP A 86 -7.23 -21.19 6.98
N LEU A 87 -7.69 -19.94 6.81
CA LEU A 87 -6.81 -18.80 6.54
C LEU A 87 -5.88 -18.52 7.72
N VAL A 88 -6.37 -18.66 8.96
CA VAL A 88 -5.54 -18.53 10.16
C VAL A 88 -4.45 -19.60 10.20
N ILE A 89 -4.76 -20.85 9.85
CA ILE A 89 -3.79 -21.94 9.79
C ILE A 89 -2.72 -21.66 8.73
N VAL A 90 -3.11 -21.25 7.52
CA VAL A 90 -2.16 -20.99 6.43
C VAL A 90 -1.25 -19.80 6.75
N THR A 91 -1.80 -18.71 7.30
CA THR A 91 -1.01 -17.54 7.69
C THR A 91 -0.05 -17.87 8.85
N GLY A 92 -0.51 -18.59 9.88
CA GLY A 92 0.35 -19.06 10.96
C GLY A 92 1.46 -19.99 10.48
N TRP A 93 1.15 -20.93 9.59
CA TRP A 93 2.14 -21.83 9.00
C TRP A 93 3.16 -21.09 8.15
N SER A 94 2.73 -20.08 7.38
CA SER A 94 3.62 -19.25 6.56
C SER A 94 4.65 -18.49 7.41
N LEU A 95 4.26 -17.99 8.60
CA LEU A 95 5.17 -17.33 9.52
C LEU A 95 6.17 -18.30 10.15
N LEU A 96 5.72 -19.51 10.54
CA LEU A 96 6.59 -20.54 11.09
C LEU A 96 7.67 -20.94 10.07
N ILE A 97 7.26 -21.26 8.85
CA ILE A 97 8.19 -21.58 7.76
C ILE A 97 9.08 -20.39 7.45
N GLY A 98 8.55 -19.16 7.49
CA GLY A 98 9.33 -17.93 7.32
C GLY A 98 10.51 -17.84 8.29
N VAL A 99 10.30 -18.15 9.57
CA VAL A 99 11.39 -18.18 10.57
C VAL A 99 12.43 -19.25 10.24
N LEU A 100 11.99 -20.46 9.87
CA LEU A 100 12.92 -21.54 9.50
C LEU A 100 13.74 -21.16 8.26
N VAL A 101 13.11 -20.57 7.24
CA VAL A 101 13.78 -20.09 6.03
C VAL A 101 14.83 -19.04 6.38
N ILE A 102 14.47 -18.03 7.20
CA ILE A 102 15.42 -16.99 7.61
C ILE A 102 16.62 -17.60 8.35
N MET A 103 16.38 -18.54 9.27
CA MET A 103 17.45 -19.20 10.03
C MET A 103 18.39 -20.01 9.14
N GLU A 104 17.86 -20.68 8.12
CA GLU A 104 18.66 -21.44 7.15
C GLU A 104 19.46 -20.51 6.22
N VAL A 105 18.85 -19.42 5.75
CA VAL A 105 19.51 -18.41 4.89
C VAL A 105 20.67 -17.73 5.62
N THR A 106 20.50 -17.37 6.90
CA THR A 106 21.55 -16.70 7.68
C THR A 106 22.59 -17.65 8.26
N ARG A 107 22.35 -18.97 8.28
CA ARG A 107 23.34 -19.98 8.74
C ARG A 107 24.52 -20.12 7.79
N GLY A 108 24.31 -19.86 6.50
CA GLY A 108 25.35 -19.96 5.46
C GLY A 108 26.25 -18.73 5.31
N ASN A 109 26.10 -17.73 6.19
CA ASN A 109 26.86 -16.49 6.21
C ASN A 109 27.69 -16.40 7.49
#